data_AF-A0A183FVH4-F1
#
_entry.id   AF-A0A183FVH4-F1
#
_cell.length_a   1.000
_cell.length_b   1.000
_cell.length_c   1.000
_cell.angle_alpha   90.00
_cell.angle_beta   90.00
_cell.angle_gamma   90.00
#
_symmetry.space_group_name_H-M   'P 1'
#
loop_
_entity.id
_entity.type
_entity.pdbx_description
1 polymer ?
#
loop_
_entity_poly.entity_id
_entity_poly.type
_entity_poly.pdbx_seq_one_letter_code
_entity_poly.pdbx_strand_id
1 'polypeptide(L)'
;MVRLLDSPIRIFRCPICVENGTDAPPQELSLVIEHLARHYEFYLFECRKCKDRFATPFLASFHIKEGRCKQEDGELSPDGEKALIAVSLDDVEFSSFCSIQNEITKCIQNMLKQQSEIILEMERKEVETMNKVRAKVAGGASTLHFTSG
;
A
#
# COMPACT_ATOMS: atom_id res chain seq x y z
N MET A 1 -0.60 10.73 16.14
CA MET A 1 -0.81 9.93 14.92
C MET A 1 -1.00 8.49 15.35
N VAL A 2 -2.22 7.97 15.22
CA VAL A 2 -2.58 6.64 15.74
C VAL A 2 -1.89 5.56 14.91
N ARG A 3 -1.27 4.58 15.61
CA ARG A 3 -0.55 3.40 15.08
C ARG A 3 -1.47 2.38 14.41
N LEU A 4 -2.43 2.83 13.60
CA LEU A 4 -3.51 2.01 13.06
C LEU A 4 -3.12 1.25 11.78
N LEU A 5 -1.86 1.31 11.37
CA LEU A 5 -1.47 0.89 10.01
C LEU A 5 -0.26 -0.03 9.93
N ASP A 6 0.31 -0.63 10.99
CA ASP A 6 1.39 -1.63 10.83
C ASP A 6 0.87 -2.94 10.21
N SER A 7 0.19 -2.80 9.07
CA SER A 7 -0.17 -3.84 8.14
C SER A 7 1.11 -4.36 7.50
N PRO A 8 1.32 -5.69 7.48
CA PRO A 8 2.43 -6.29 6.74
C PRO A 8 2.32 -6.07 5.22
N ILE A 9 1.20 -5.50 4.74
CA ILE A 9 0.89 -5.29 3.31
C ILE A 9 1.04 -3.79 2.93
N ARG A 10 1.99 -3.09 3.53
CA ARG A 10 2.43 -1.78 3.02
C ARG A 10 3.45 -2.00 1.92
N ILE A 11 2.97 -2.26 0.70
CA ILE A 11 3.81 -2.61 -0.45
C ILE A 11 3.60 -1.71 -1.66
N PHE A 12 2.56 -0.88 -1.66
CA PHE A 12 2.28 0.03 -2.77
C PHE A 12 2.94 1.38 -2.52
N ARG A 13 3.51 1.98 -3.57
CA ARG A 13 4.09 3.32 -3.54
C ARG A 13 3.46 4.16 -4.64
N CYS A 14 3.17 5.42 -4.35
CA CYS A 14 2.62 6.34 -5.33
C CYS A 14 3.61 6.53 -6.51
N PRO A 15 3.26 6.14 -7.75
CA PRO A 15 4.13 6.29 -8.92
C PRO A 15 4.50 7.75 -9.19
N ILE A 16 3.54 8.68 -9.08
CA ILE A 16 3.76 10.12 -9.27
C ILE A 16 4.85 10.64 -8.32
N CYS A 17 4.78 10.28 -7.04
CA CYS A 17 5.77 10.71 -6.05
C CYS A 17 7.16 10.08 -6.30
N VAL A 18 7.19 8.80 -6.68
CA VAL A 18 8.44 8.12 -7.06
C VAL A 18 9.09 8.81 -8.27
N GLU A 19 8.32 9.12 -9.31
CA GLU A 19 8.79 9.79 -10.53
C GLU A 19 9.29 11.21 -10.24
N ASN A 20 8.62 11.92 -9.33
CA ASN A 20 9.00 13.28 -8.92
C ASN A 20 10.11 13.35 -7.86
N GLY A 21 10.66 12.21 -7.43
CA GLY A 21 11.72 12.15 -6.41
C GLY A 21 11.29 12.62 -5.02
N THR A 22 9.98 12.59 -4.72
CA THR A 22 9.45 12.92 -3.38
C THR A 22 9.34 11.67 -2.51
N ASP A 23 9.19 11.85 -1.19
CA ASP A 23 9.02 10.71 -0.28
C ASP A 23 7.72 9.95 -0.61
N ALA A 24 7.89 8.71 -1.05
CA ALA A 24 6.81 7.79 -1.43
C ALA A 24 6.90 6.53 -0.56
N PRO A 25 6.53 6.61 0.73
CA PRO A 25 6.60 5.49 1.63
C PRO A 25 5.61 4.40 1.18
N PRO A 26 5.95 3.11 1.37
CA PRO A 26 5.03 2.01 1.13
C PRO A 26 3.75 2.13 1.97
N GLN A 27 2.60 1.87 1.34
CA GLN A 27 1.27 2.02 1.90
C GLN A 27 0.37 0.84 1.48
N GLU A 28 -0.75 0.70 2.19
CA GLU A 28 -1.86 -0.17 1.81
C GLU A 28 -2.60 0.43 0.59
N LEU A 29 -3.29 -0.40 -0.19
CA LEU A 29 -3.92 0.03 -1.45
C LEU A 29 -4.96 1.15 -1.24
N SER A 30 -5.80 1.08 -0.22
CA SER A 30 -6.82 2.10 0.03
C SER A 30 -6.18 3.47 0.32
N LEU A 31 -5.05 3.48 1.03
CA LEU A 31 -4.31 4.70 1.34
C LEU A 31 -3.61 5.26 0.10
N VAL A 32 -3.02 4.41 -0.74
CA VAL A 32 -2.38 4.88 -1.97
C VAL A 32 -3.41 5.43 -2.95
N ILE A 33 -4.60 4.83 -3.05
CA ILE A 33 -5.71 5.35 -3.86
C ILE A 33 -6.13 6.72 -3.34
N GLU A 34 -6.31 6.87 -2.04
CA GLU A 34 -6.66 8.15 -1.43
C GLU A 34 -5.60 9.22 -1.68
N HIS A 35 -4.32 8.84 -1.62
CA HIS A 35 -3.23 9.74 -1.93
C HIS A 35 -3.21 10.12 -3.41
N LEU A 36 -3.37 9.16 -4.33
CA LEU A 36 -3.45 9.39 -5.77
C LEU A 36 -4.59 10.34 -6.12
N ALA A 37 -5.75 10.17 -5.48
CA ALA A 37 -6.91 11.01 -5.71
C ALA A 37 -6.66 12.50 -5.43
N ARG A 38 -5.73 12.83 -4.52
CA ARG A 38 -5.33 14.23 -4.27
C ARG A 38 -4.54 14.86 -5.40
N HIS A 39 -3.82 14.08 -6.20
CA HIS A 39 -3.11 14.59 -7.38
C HIS A 39 -4.07 14.97 -8.51
N TYR A 40 -5.29 14.42 -8.50
CA TYR A 40 -6.31 14.60 -9.55
C TYR A 40 -7.60 15.25 -9.05
N GLU A 41 -7.61 15.77 -7.82
CA GLU A 41 -8.79 16.36 -7.17
C GLU A 41 -10.04 15.47 -7.28
N PHE A 42 -9.87 14.17 -7.14
CA PHE A 42 -10.94 13.19 -7.26
C PHE A 42 -11.48 12.77 -5.90
N TYR A 43 -12.80 12.74 -5.76
CA TYR A 43 -13.45 12.35 -4.52
C TYR A 43 -14.85 11.84 -4.82
N LEU A 44 -15.27 10.81 -4.08
CA LEU A 44 -16.58 10.17 -4.20
C LEU A 44 -17.45 10.41 -2.96
N PHE A 45 -16.85 10.83 -1.86
CA PHE A 45 -17.53 11.05 -0.59
C PHE A 45 -17.10 12.37 0.03
N GLU A 46 -18.04 13.08 0.66
CA GLU A 46 -17.78 14.26 1.47
C GLU A 46 -18.40 14.06 2.86
N CYS A 47 -17.64 14.31 3.92
CA CYS A 47 -18.18 14.35 5.27
C CYS A 47 -18.99 15.62 5.47
N ARG A 48 -20.26 15.48 5.90
CA ARG A 48 -21.13 16.65 6.16
C ARG A 48 -20.62 17.55 7.26
N LYS A 49 -20.02 16.96 8.31
CA LYS A 49 -19.60 17.65 9.53
C LYS A 49 -18.33 18.49 9.34
N CYS A 50 -17.28 17.92 8.74
CA CYS A 50 -15.98 18.60 8.62
C CYS A 50 -15.60 18.97 7.19
N LYS A 51 -16.40 18.57 6.18
CA LYS A 51 -16.12 18.81 4.76
C LYS A 51 -14.86 18.14 4.22
N ASP A 52 -14.26 17.23 4.99
CA ASP A 52 -13.21 16.34 4.48
C ASP A 52 -13.79 15.47 3.34
N ARG A 53 -13.01 15.34 2.25
CA ARG A 53 -13.37 14.58 1.06
C ARG A 53 -12.56 13.29 0.98
N PHE A 54 -13.19 12.25 0.46
CA PHE A 54 -12.60 10.92 0.37
C PHE A 54 -12.83 10.31 -1.01
N ALA A 55 -11.82 9.64 -1.54
CA ALA A 55 -11.92 8.85 -2.76
C ALA A 55 -12.41 7.42 -2.48
N THR A 56 -12.04 6.86 -1.32
CA THR A 56 -12.37 5.47 -0.99
C THR A 56 -13.48 5.37 0.07
N PRO A 57 -14.41 4.40 -0.09
CA PRO A 57 -15.43 4.16 0.93
C PRO A 57 -14.83 3.68 2.25
N PHE A 58 -13.67 3.00 2.21
CA PHE A 58 -12.97 2.54 3.40
C PHE A 58 -12.55 3.71 4.29
N LEU A 59 -11.86 4.72 3.75
CA LEU A 59 -11.44 5.88 4.55
C LEU A 59 -12.60 6.79 4.92
N ALA A 60 -13.58 6.95 4.03
CA ALA A 60 -14.81 7.67 4.36
C ALA A 60 -15.51 7.04 5.57
N SER A 61 -15.65 5.71 5.58
CA SER A 61 -16.26 4.95 6.67
C SER A 61 -15.42 4.99 7.94
N PHE A 62 -14.10 4.80 7.82
CA PHE A 62 -13.18 4.90 8.94
C PHE A 62 -13.27 6.28 9.61
N HIS A 63 -13.34 7.35 8.81
CA HIS A 63 -13.47 8.71 9.31
C HIS A 63 -14.74 8.92 10.17
N ILE A 64 -15.87 8.35 9.78
CA ILE A 64 -17.15 8.49 10.50
C ILE A 64 -17.37 7.46 11.62
N LYS A 65 -16.64 6.34 11.64
CA LYS A 65 -16.80 5.30 12.68
C LYS A 65 -15.71 5.32 13.75
N GLU A 66 -14.49 5.67 13.35
CA GLU A 66 -13.32 5.64 14.25
C GLU A 66 -12.53 6.95 14.23
N GLY A 67 -12.85 7.86 13.32
CA GLY A 67 -12.13 9.11 13.12
C GLY A 67 -12.67 10.30 13.93
N ARG A 68 -12.28 11.50 13.50
CA ARG A 68 -12.63 12.78 14.16
C ARG A 68 -14.13 13.09 14.11
N CYS A 69 -14.84 12.52 13.16
CA CYS A 69 -16.27 12.68 12.97
C CYS A 69 -17.04 11.43 13.37
N LYS A 70 -16.51 10.66 14.34
CA LYS A 70 -17.16 9.48 14.90
C LYS A 70 -18.63 9.78 15.24
N GLN A 71 -19.51 8.99 14.69
CA GLN A 71 -20.93 8.87 15.04
C GLN A 71 -21.17 7.43 15.50
N GLU A 72 -21.99 7.23 16.52
CA GLU A 72 -22.34 5.88 16.96
C GLU A 72 -23.19 5.17 15.89
N ASP A 73 -23.09 3.85 15.80
CA ASP A 73 -23.85 3.08 14.81
C ASP A 73 -25.37 3.31 15.04
N GLY A 74 -26.02 3.97 14.08
CA GLY A 74 -27.44 4.32 14.13
C GLY A 74 -27.73 5.78 14.46
N GLU A 75 -26.72 6.59 14.79
CA GLU A 75 -26.88 8.05 14.86
C GLU A 75 -27.09 8.61 13.45
N LEU A 76 -28.26 9.20 13.22
CA LEU A 76 -28.47 10.12 12.12
C LEU A 76 -27.92 11.49 12.53
N SER A 77 -27.51 12.30 11.55
CA SER A 77 -27.23 13.70 11.84
C SER A 77 -28.48 14.42 12.39
N PRO A 78 -28.35 15.60 13.02
CA PRO A 78 -29.48 16.29 13.67
C PRO A 78 -30.69 16.57 12.74
N ASP A 79 -30.49 16.50 11.43
CA ASP A 79 -31.47 16.65 10.37
C ASP A 79 -32.01 15.32 9.81
N GLY A 80 -31.61 14.17 10.37
CA GLY A 80 -32.03 12.85 9.92
C GLY A 80 -31.28 12.30 8.70
N GLU A 81 -30.27 13.01 8.19
CA GLU A 81 -29.53 12.62 6.99
C GLU A 81 -28.29 11.73 7.30
N LYS A 82 -27.66 11.20 6.23
CA LYS A 82 -26.44 10.39 6.34
C LYS A 82 -25.23 11.25 6.65
N ALA A 83 -24.27 10.74 7.43
CA ALA A 83 -23.02 11.44 7.75
C ALA A 83 -22.13 11.75 6.54
N LEU A 84 -22.20 10.91 5.50
CA LEU A 84 -21.45 11.02 4.26
C LEU A 84 -22.40 11.36 3.11
N ILE A 85 -22.02 12.37 2.34
CA ILE A 85 -22.61 12.67 1.03
C ILE A 85 -21.84 11.88 -0.01
N ALA A 86 -22.53 11.08 -0.81
CA ALA A 86 -21.96 10.53 -2.04
C ALA A 86 -22.01 11.62 -3.13
N VAL A 87 -20.90 11.87 -3.78
CA VAL A 87 -20.81 12.82 -4.90
C VAL A 87 -21.52 12.21 -6.11
N SER A 88 -22.27 13.02 -6.85
CA SER A 88 -22.89 12.57 -8.11
C SER A 88 -21.79 12.19 -9.10
N LEU A 89 -21.92 11.04 -9.75
CA LEU A 89 -20.97 10.64 -10.79
C LEU A 89 -21.01 11.57 -12.01
N ASP A 90 -22.12 12.27 -12.22
CA ASP A 90 -22.25 13.29 -13.27
C ASP A 90 -21.36 14.52 -12.99
N ASP A 91 -21.00 14.76 -11.73
CA ASP A 91 -20.11 15.86 -11.31
C ASP A 91 -18.63 15.43 -11.29
N VAL A 92 -18.35 14.15 -11.53
CA VAL A 92 -16.99 13.61 -11.54
C VAL A 92 -16.43 13.64 -12.94
N GLU A 93 -15.30 14.33 -13.13
CA GLU A 93 -14.64 14.37 -14.42
C GLU A 93 -14.12 12.96 -14.79
N PHE A 94 -14.62 12.42 -15.90
CA PHE A 94 -14.24 11.09 -16.37
C PHE A 94 -12.73 10.95 -16.63
N SER A 95 -12.07 12.04 -17.05
CA SER A 95 -10.62 12.07 -17.26
C SER A 95 -9.84 11.82 -15.95
N SER A 96 -10.30 12.36 -14.82
CA SER A 96 -9.72 12.14 -13.50
C SER A 96 -9.88 10.70 -13.04
N PHE A 97 -11.05 10.10 -13.30
CA PHE A 97 -11.27 8.67 -13.07
C PHE A 97 -10.28 7.80 -13.85
N CYS A 98 -10.14 8.04 -15.16
CA CYS A 98 -9.20 7.31 -16.01
C CYS A 98 -7.74 7.51 -15.55
N SER A 99 -7.39 8.73 -15.16
CA SER A 99 -6.03 9.04 -14.69
C SER A 99 -5.69 8.26 -13.43
N ILE A 100 -6.61 8.22 -12.45
CA ILE A 100 -6.43 7.42 -11.23
C ILE A 100 -6.33 5.93 -11.54
N GLN A 101 -7.18 5.41 -12.42
CA GLN A 101 -7.12 4.00 -12.80
C GLN A 101 -5.77 3.63 -13.44
N ASN A 102 -5.21 4.50 -14.27
CA ASN A 102 -3.90 4.32 -14.88
C ASN A 102 -2.79 4.33 -13.82
N GLU A 103 -2.84 5.27 -12.87
CA GLU A 103 -1.83 5.34 -11.81
C GLU A 103 -1.94 4.17 -10.82
N ILE A 104 -3.14 3.69 -10.50
CA ILE A 104 -3.33 2.45 -9.73
C ILE A 104 -2.68 1.27 -10.47
N THR A 105 -2.88 1.19 -11.78
CA THR A 105 -2.27 0.14 -12.61
C THR A 105 -0.74 0.19 -12.54
N LYS A 106 -0.15 1.38 -12.67
CA LYS A 106 1.30 1.59 -12.51
C LYS A 106 1.78 1.23 -11.10
N CYS A 107 1.03 1.59 -10.07
CA CYS A 107 1.25 1.21 -8.67
C CYS A 107 1.43 -0.32 -8.54
N ILE A 108 0.49 -1.09 -9.11
CA ILE A 108 0.50 -2.55 -9.07
C ILE A 108 1.68 -3.11 -9.87
N GLN A 109 1.94 -2.59 -11.07
CA GLN A 109 3.07 -3.02 -11.90
C GLN A 109 4.42 -2.78 -11.21
N ASN A 110 4.60 -1.61 -10.62
CA ASN A 110 5.81 -1.27 -9.87
C ASN A 110 6.00 -2.19 -8.66
N MET A 111 4.93 -2.46 -7.91
CA MET A 111 4.95 -3.40 -6.79
C MET A 111 5.35 -4.81 -7.26
N LEU A 112 4.72 -5.34 -8.33
CA LEU A 112 5.04 -6.68 -8.86
C LEU A 112 6.49 -6.78 -9.33
N LYS A 113 7.00 -5.72 -9.98
CA LYS A 113 8.40 -5.66 -10.40
C LYS A 113 9.34 -5.71 -9.20
N GLN A 114 9.09 -4.90 -8.17
CA GLN A 114 9.90 -4.89 -6.93
C GLN A 114 9.88 -6.25 -6.23
N GLN A 115 8.70 -6.88 -6.11
CA GLN A 115 8.60 -8.21 -5.51
C GLN A 115 9.38 -9.27 -6.30
N SER A 116 9.34 -9.19 -7.63
CA SER A 116 10.10 -10.09 -8.50
C SER A 116 11.62 -9.92 -8.30
N GLU A 117 12.09 -8.68 -8.19
CA GLU A 117 13.51 -8.38 -7.91
C GLU A 117 13.97 -8.91 -6.55
N ILE A 118 13.13 -8.79 -5.51
CA ILE A 118 13.40 -9.31 -4.16
C ILE A 118 13.49 -10.85 -4.20
N ILE A 119 12.55 -11.53 -4.85
CA ILE A 119 12.55 -13.00 -4.95
C ILE A 119 13.84 -13.48 -5.63
N LEU A 120 14.21 -12.88 -6.76
CA LEU A 120 15.44 -13.24 -7.47
C LEU A 120 16.70 -12.99 -6.62
N GLU A 121 16.71 -11.95 -5.79
CA GLU A 121 17.83 -11.70 -4.88
C GLU A 121 17.91 -12.75 -3.76
N MET A 122 16.77 -13.17 -3.22
CA MET A 122 16.70 -14.22 -2.22
C MET A 122 17.21 -15.56 -2.77
N GLU A 123 16.77 -15.95 -3.96
CA GLU A 123 17.23 -17.17 -4.65
C GLU A 123 18.74 -17.13 -4.89
N ARG A 124 19.30 -15.99 -5.33
CA ARG A 124 20.75 -15.84 -5.49
C ARG A 124 21.49 -16.05 -4.17
N LYS A 125 21.03 -15.44 -3.07
CA LYS A 125 21.63 -15.58 -1.74
C LYS A 125 21.56 -17.02 -1.22
N GLU A 126 20.48 -17.73 -1.52
CA GLU A 126 20.33 -19.14 -1.14
C GLU A 126 21.34 -20.02 -1.88
N VAL A 127 21.47 -19.86 -3.20
CA VAL A 127 22.46 -20.58 -4.01
C VAL A 127 23.89 -20.30 -3.53
N GLU A 128 24.24 -19.04 -3.26
CA GLU A 128 25.54 -18.68 -2.71
C GLU A 128 25.81 -19.35 -1.35
N THR A 129 24.79 -19.39 -0.50
CA THR A 129 24.88 -20.02 0.83
C THR A 129 25.10 -21.52 0.70
N MET A 130 24.35 -22.20 -0.16
CA MET A 130 24.54 -23.63 -0.44
C MET A 130 25.93 -23.93 -1.00
N ASN A 131 26.43 -23.10 -1.91
CA ASN A 131 27.77 -23.26 -2.48
C ASN A 131 28.87 -23.10 -1.41
N LYS A 132 28.73 -22.12 -0.50
CA LYS A 132 29.65 -21.94 0.64
C LYS A 132 29.62 -23.14 1.58
N VAL A 133 28.45 -23.72 1.84
CA VAL A 133 28.32 -24.94 2.66
C VAL A 133 28.99 -26.13 1.98
N ARG A 134 28.74 -26.35 0.68
CA ARG A 134 29.38 -27.43 -0.10
C ARG A 134 30.90 -27.30 -0.12
N ALA A 135 31.43 -26.10 -0.32
CA ALA A 135 32.88 -25.86 -0.30
C ALA A 135 33.51 -26.17 1.06
N LYS A 136 32.85 -25.84 2.17
CA LYS A 136 33.31 -26.17 3.53
C LYS A 136 33.30 -27.69 3.80
N VAL A 137 32.28 -28.40 3.35
CA VAL A 137 32.19 -29.86 3.49
C VAL A 137 33.28 -30.55 2.67
N ALA A 138 33.51 -30.10 1.43
CA ALA A 138 34.58 -30.63 0.57
C ALA A 138 35.99 -30.37 1.17
N GLY A 139 36.21 -29.19 1.76
CA GLY A 139 37.48 -28.87 2.42
C GLY A 139 37.70 -29.57 3.78
N GLY A 140 36.63 -29.96 4.48
CA GLY A 140 36.72 -30.71 5.75
C GLY A 140 36.96 -32.22 5.57
N ALA A 141 36.62 -32.77 4.40
CA ALA A 141 36.84 -34.19 4.09
C ALA A 141 38.33 -34.54 3.82
N SER A 142 39.17 -33.55 3.53
CA SER A 142 40.60 -33.76 3.25
C SER A 142 41.50 -33.86 4.48
N THR A 143 40.98 -33.69 5.70
CA THR A 143 41.78 -33.63 6.94
C THR A 143 41.71 -34.89 7.81
N LEU A 144 41.07 -35.97 7.36
CA LEU A 144 41.15 -37.27 8.04
C LEU A 144 42.37 -38.04 7.52
N HIS A 145 43.55 -37.59 7.91
CA HIS A 145 44.76 -38.39 7.80
C HIS A 145 44.66 -39.57 8.79
N PHE A 146 44.59 -40.75 8.20
CA PHE A 146 44.90 -42.06 8.78
C PHE A 146 46.08 -41.97 9.76
N THR A 147 45.84 -42.19 11.05
CA THR A 147 46.88 -42.62 11.99
C THR A 147 46.66 -44.09 12.28
N SER A 148 47.34 -44.95 11.53
CA SER A 148 47.54 -46.35 11.89
C SER A 148 48.67 -46.40 12.93
N GLY A 149 48.33 -46.82 14.14
CA GLY A 149 49.26 -47.20 15.20
C GLY A 149 48.75 -48.47 15.87
#